data_AF-A0A916JFN8-F1
#
_entry.id   AF-A0A916JFN8-F1
#
_cell.length_a   1.000
_cell.length_b   1.000
_cell.length_c   1.000
_cell.angle_alpha   90.00
_cell.angle_beta   90.00
_cell.angle_gamma   90.00
#
_symmetry.space_group_name_H-M   'P 1'
#
loop_
_entity.id
_entity.type
_entity.pdbx_description
1 polymer ?
#
loop_
_entity_poly.entity_id
_entity_poly.type
_entity_poly.pdbx_seq_one_letter_code
_entity_poly.pdbx_strand_id
1 'polypeptide(L)'
;MELERYQTEQQSENAYLFYSEGENGYFPMLVSVDRVFENKQIFNLALLVLDKRGKWSDRIETKNGDDEKILATAGVIGLEFLAQNPDATLIAAGTVIKDKDGNDLPRKRTRKYQMGINKYHDFLSQHYDIRALVADKDGKGNILGKYPNWTGRWEIFRERTNYDAFLLSLKKEVEEQV
;
A
#
# COMPACT_ATOMS: atom_id res chain seq x y z
N MET A 1 -1.84 0.26 -19.20
CA MET A 1 -0.76 1.08 -18.62
C MET A 1 0.51 0.24 -18.66
N GLU A 2 1.52 0.67 -19.41
CA GLU A 2 2.81 -0.03 -19.44
C GLU A 2 3.73 0.63 -18.40
N LEU A 3 3.86 -0.01 -17.24
CA LEU A 3 4.78 0.43 -16.19
C LEU A 3 6.01 -0.45 -16.20
N GLU A 4 7.19 0.17 -16.11
CA GLU A 4 8.39 -0.59 -15.80
C GLU A 4 8.22 -1.23 -14.41
N ARG A 5 8.37 -2.56 -14.36
CA ARG A 5 8.23 -3.37 -13.15
C ARG A 5 9.29 -4.45 -13.12
N TYR A 6 9.54 -5.00 -11.94
CA TYR A 6 10.36 -6.19 -11.81
C TYR A 6 9.60 -7.43 -12.25
N GLN A 7 10.33 -8.42 -12.75
CA GLN A 7 9.82 -9.78 -12.81
C GLN A 7 9.66 -10.32 -11.39
N THR A 8 8.59 -11.07 -11.17
CA THR A 8 8.21 -11.58 -9.86
C THR A 8 8.13 -13.10 -9.89
N GLU A 9 8.64 -13.73 -8.85
CA GLU A 9 8.51 -15.16 -8.60
C GLU A 9 7.43 -15.38 -7.53
N GLN A 10 6.40 -16.15 -7.86
CA GLN A 10 5.36 -16.49 -6.89
C GLN A 10 5.91 -17.47 -5.85
N GLN A 11 5.89 -17.08 -4.59
CA GLN A 11 6.36 -17.90 -3.45
C GLN A 11 5.20 -18.66 -2.80
N SER A 12 4.01 -18.09 -2.82
CA SER A 12 2.75 -18.69 -2.37
C SER A 12 1.57 -18.03 -3.09
N GLU A 13 0.33 -18.48 -2.79
CA GLU A 13 -0.89 -17.97 -3.44
C GLU A 13 -0.94 -16.45 -3.52
N ASN A 14 -0.59 -15.75 -2.44
CA ASN A 14 -0.66 -14.29 -2.33
C ASN A 14 0.68 -13.63 -1.98
N ALA A 15 1.82 -14.27 -2.30
CA ALA A 15 3.15 -13.73 -2.00
C ALA A 15 4.09 -13.85 -3.20
N TYR A 16 4.76 -12.74 -3.52
CA TYR A 16 5.57 -12.57 -4.72
C TYR A 16 6.93 -11.97 -4.35
N LEU A 17 7.99 -12.72 -4.67
CA LEU A 17 9.37 -12.30 -4.49
C LEU A 17 9.85 -11.58 -5.75
N PHE A 18 10.57 -10.49 -5.56
CA PHE A 18 11.34 -9.86 -6.63
C PHE A 18 12.59 -9.24 -6.02
N TYR A 19 13.45 -8.70 -6.87
CA TYR A 19 14.72 -8.16 -6.43
C TYR A 19 14.91 -6.74 -6.96
N SER A 20 15.03 -5.81 -6.03
CA SER A 20 15.38 -4.42 -6.31
C SER A 20 16.89 -4.37 -6.59
N GLU A 21 17.24 -3.82 -7.74
CA GLU A 21 18.62 -3.64 -8.21
C GLU A 21 18.82 -2.19 -8.62
N GLY A 22 19.90 -1.59 -8.13
CA GLY A 22 20.17 -0.16 -8.26
C GLY A 22 21.45 0.24 -7.56
N GLU A 23 21.59 1.54 -7.29
CA GLU A 23 22.86 2.17 -6.87
C GLU A 23 23.42 1.63 -5.55
N ASN A 24 22.55 1.17 -4.66
CA ASN A 24 22.89 0.67 -3.33
C ASN A 24 22.91 -0.86 -3.25
N GLY A 25 22.88 -1.53 -4.42
CA GLY A 25 23.06 -2.96 -4.57
C GLY A 25 21.74 -3.70 -4.79
N TYR A 26 21.67 -4.90 -4.22
CA TYR A 26 20.62 -5.88 -4.50
C TYR A 26 19.83 -6.20 -3.24
N PHE A 27 18.51 -5.98 -3.28
CA PHE A 27 17.62 -6.17 -2.15
C PHE A 27 16.51 -7.17 -2.51
N PRO A 28 16.41 -8.31 -1.81
CA PRO A 28 15.25 -9.17 -1.90
C PRO A 28 14.02 -8.47 -1.32
N MET A 29 12.94 -8.46 -2.10
CA MET A 29 11.70 -7.75 -1.80
C MET A 29 10.52 -8.72 -1.90
N LEU A 30 9.57 -8.62 -0.98
CA LEU A 30 8.35 -9.42 -1.00
C LEU A 30 7.14 -8.49 -1.08
N VAL A 31 6.22 -8.78 -1.99
CA VAL A 31 4.85 -8.25 -1.94
C VAL A 31 3.95 -9.36 -1.44
N SER A 32 3.17 -9.12 -0.39
CA SER A 32 2.15 -10.05 0.08
C SER A 32 0.78 -9.39 0.18
N VAL A 33 -0.26 -10.18 -0.05
CA VAL A 33 -1.66 -9.77 0.10
C VAL A 33 -2.33 -10.63 1.18
N ASP A 34 -2.43 -10.07 2.38
CA ASP A 34 -2.85 -10.83 3.57
C ASP A 34 -4.20 -10.34 4.08
N ARG A 35 -5.13 -11.26 4.37
CA ARG A 35 -6.44 -10.91 4.93
C ARG A 35 -6.28 -10.26 6.30
N VAL A 36 -6.93 -9.11 6.49
CA VAL A 36 -6.80 -8.29 7.70
C VAL A 36 -7.83 -8.63 8.77
N PHE A 37 -9.04 -9.00 8.35
CA PHE A 37 -10.13 -9.41 9.23
C PHE A 37 -10.74 -10.71 8.71
N GLU A 38 -10.93 -11.70 9.57
CA GLU A 38 -11.46 -13.02 9.17
C GLU A 38 -12.83 -12.91 8.48
N ASN A 39 -13.69 -12.00 8.94
CA ASN A 39 -15.06 -11.84 8.46
C ASN A 39 -15.25 -10.72 7.43
N LYS A 40 -14.18 -10.12 6.91
CA LYS A 40 -14.28 -9.09 5.86
C LYS A 40 -13.35 -9.41 4.70
N GLN A 41 -13.74 -9.02 3.50
CA GLN A 41 -12.89 -9.11 2.29
C GLN A 41 -11.90 -7.94 2.23
N ILE A 42 -11.22 -7.63 3.34
CA ILE A 42 -10.22 -6.56 3.42
C ILE A 42 -8.84 -7.20 3.57
N PHE A 43 -7.91 -6.83 2.70
CA PHE A 43 -6.60 -7.42 2.58
C PHE A 43 -5.52 -6.34 2.60
N ASN A 44 -4.42 -6.58 3.30
CA ASN A 44 -3.29 -5.67 3.38
C ASN A 44 -2.33 -5.97 2.23
N LEU A 45 -2.02 -4.94 1.43
CA LEU A 45 -0.94 -4.99 0.44
C LEU A 45 0.38 -4.61 1.12
N ALA A 46 1.13 -5.62 1.56
CA ALA A 46 2.42 -5.43 2.20
C ALA A 46 3.54 -5.37 1.16
N LEU A 47 4.49 -4.46 1.38
CA LEU A 47 5.75 -4.38 0.64
C LEU A 47 6.91 -4.46 1.63
N LEU A 48 7.64 -5.57 1.60
CA LEU A 48 8.65 -5.93 2.58
C LEU A 48 10.03 -6.02 1.93
N VAL A 49 11.07 -5.75 2.72
CA VAL A 49 12.48 -5.96 2.37
C VAL A 49 13.05 -7.04 3.29
N LEU A 50 13.88 -7.94 2.77
CA LEU A 50 14.60 -8.90 3.61
C LEU A 50 15.72 -8.19 4.38
N ASP A 51 15.69 -8.28 5.70
CA ASP A 51 16.73 -7.71 6.56
C ASP A 51 17.97 -8.62 6.64
N LYS A 52 19.05 -8.08 7.22
CA LYS A 52 20.33 -8.82 7.40
C LYS A 52 20.23 -10.03 8.35
N ARG A 53 19.11 -10.17 9.09
CA ARG A 53 18.82 -11.27 10.00
C ARG A 53 17.91 -12.31 9.35
N GLY A 54 17.58 -12.16 8.06
CA GLY A 54 16.69 -13.05 7.33
C GLY A 54 15.21 -12.84 7.65
N LYS A 55 14.81 -11.67 8.14
CA LYS A 55 13.41 -11.33 8.45
C LYS A 55 12.86 -10.30 7.48
N TRP A 56 11.64 -10.54 7.01
CA TRP A 56 10.90 -9.58 6.19
C TRP A 56 10.47 -8.36 7.01
N SER A 57 10.71 -7.16 6.48
CA SER A 57 10.37 -5.91 7.17
C SER A 57 9.88 -4.83 6.21
N ASP A 58 8.77 -4.18 6.57
CA ASP A 58 8.27 -2.99 5.91
C ASP A 58 8.89 -1.69 6.46
N ARG A 59 9.83 -1.77 7.40
CA ARG A 59 10.50 -0.60 7.99
C ARG A 59 11.76 -0.17 7.25
N ILE A 60 12.26 -1.04 6.38
CA ILE A 60 13.50 -0.82 5.65
C ILE A 60 13.21 -0.04 4.37
N GLU A 61 14.09 0.92 4.07
CA GLU A 61 14.17 1.60 2.78
C GLU A 61 15.45 1.17 2.08
N THR A 62 15.33 0.70 0.84
CA THR A 62 16.48 0.29 0.02
C THR A 62 17.31 1.51 -0.42
N LYS A 63 16.63 2.64 -0.67
CA LYS A 63 17.20 3.86 -1.27
C LYS A 63 17.92 3.56 -2.60
N ASN A 64 17.45 2.58 -3.37
CA ASN A 64 18.16 2.09 -4.55
C ASN A 64 17.99 2.95 -5.82
N GLY A 65 17.23 4.04 -5.74
CA GLY A 65 16.91 4.90 -6.89
C GLY A 65 15.76 4.38 -7.77
N ASP A 66 15.16 3.25 -7.41
CA ASP A 66 14.19 2.48 -8.20
C ASP A 66 12.78 2.48 -7.58
N ASP A 67 12.48 3.44 -6.72
CA ASP A 67 11.23 3.49 -5.94
C ASP A 67 9.98 3.44 -6.83
N GLU A 68 10.01 4.08 -8.00
CA GLU A 68 8.88 4.04 -8.94
C GLU A 68 8.63 2.62 -9.48
N LYS A 69 9.70 1.89 -9.83
CA LYS A 69 9.63 0.51 -10.34
C LYS A 69 9.19 -0.47 -9.25
N ILE A 70 9.64 -0.27 -8.02
CA ILE A 70 9.17 -1.02 -6.84
C ILE A 70 7.67 -0.80 -6.63
N LEU A 71 7.21 0.45 -6.65
CA LEU A 71 5.80 0.79 -6.44
C LEU A 71 4.91 0.31 -7.59
N ALA A 72 5.39 0.40 -8.82
CA ALA A 72 4.71 -0.18 -9.98
C ALA A 72 4.54 -1.69 -9.84
N THR A 73 5.59 -2.39 -9.40
CA THR A 73 5.56 -3.85 -9.16
C THR A 73 4.49 -4.20 -8.11
N ALA A 74 4.52 -3.55 -6.95
CA ALA A 74 3.54 -3.79 -5.88
C ALA A 74 2.11 -3.40 -6.30
N GLY A 75 1.96 -2.28 -7.01
CA GLY A 75 0.69 -1.79 -7.52
C GLY A 75 0.06 -2.78 -8.49
N VAL A 76 0.81 -3.25 -9.50
CA VAL A 76 0.32 -4.23 -10.48
C VAL A 76 -0.15 -5.52 -9.81
N ILE A 77 0.63 -6.06 -8.85
CA ILE A 77 0.22 -7.24 -8.08
C ILE A 77 -1.11 -6.98 -7.36
N GLY A 78 -1.27 -5.81 -6.73
CA GLY A 78 -2.53 -5.44 -6.08
C GLY A 78 -3.71 -5.34 -7.06
N LEU A 79 -3.50 -4.75 -8.23
CA LEU A 79 -4.55 -4.64 -9.25
C LEU A 79 -4.94 -6.01 -9.84
N GLU A 80 -3.96 -6.89 -10.08
CA GLU A 80 -4.18 -8.27 -10.51
C GLU A 80 -4.96 -9.06 -9.45
N PHE A 81 -4.62 -8.90 -8.17
CA PHE A 81 -5.36 -9.51 -7.07
C PHE A 81 -6.82 -9.05 -7.03
N LEU A 82 -7.09 -7.75 -7.19
CA LEU A 82 -8.47 -7.22 -7.22
C LEU A 82 -9.25 -7.73 -8.44
N ALA A 83 -8.59 -7.87 -9.60
CA ALA A 83 -9.23 -8.43 -10.79
C ALA A 83 -9.66 -9.89 -10.59
N GLN A 84 -8.88 -10.66 -9.84
CA GLN A 84 -9.20 -12.06 -9.50
C GLN A 84 -10.17 -12.19 -8.33
N ASN A 85 -10.28 -11.15 -7.48
CA ASN A 85 -11.12 -11.12 -6.28
C ASN A 85 -12.02 -9.87 -6.27
N PRO A 86 -13.10 -9.83 -7.06
CA PRO A 86 -13.86 -8.60 -7.30
C PRO A 86 -14.52 -7.96 -6.07
N ASP A 87 -14.80 -8.76 -5.04
CA ASP A 87 -15.35 -8.29 -3.76
C ASP A 87 -14.29 -7.87 -2.73
N ALA A 88 -13.01 -8.00 -3.07
CA ALA A 88 -11.93 -7.62 -2.18
C ALA A 88 -11.71 -6.10 -2.15
N THR A 89 -11.22 -5.64 -0.99
CA THR A 89 -10.68 -4.30 -0.80
C THR A 89 -9.24 -4.43 -0.31
N LEU A 90 -8.31 -3.78 -1.00
CA LEU A 90 -6.94 -3.65 -0.56
C LEU A 90 -6.80 -2.45 0.38
N ILE A 91 -6.11 -2.62 1.50
CA ILE A 91 -5.61 -1.54 2.35
C ILE A 91 -4.09 -1.39 2.14
N ALA A 92 -3.65 -0.16 1.93
CA ALA A 92 -2.25 0.19 1.79
C ALA A 92 -1.88 1.31 2.79
N ALA A 93 -0.99 0.99 3.72
CA ALA A 93 -0.43 1.93 4.68
C ALA A 93 1.01 1.56 5.02
N GLY A 94 1.84 2.55 5.34
CA GLY A 94 3.15 2.30 5.94
C GLY A 94 3.03 2.02 7.44
N THR A 95 3.96 1.22 7.98
CA THR A 95 4.06 1.03 9.43
C THR A 95 4.31 2.35 10.15
N VAL A 96 3.63 2.51 11.29
CA VAL A 96 3.92 3.57 12.25
C VAL A 96 5.23 3.24 12.98
N ILE A 97 6.17 4.17 12.91
CA ILE A 97 7.43 4.12 13.63
C ILE A 97 7.42 5.30 14.60
N LYS A 98 7.79 5.06 15.86
CA LYS A 98 7.85 6.11 16.87
C LYS A 98 9.30 6.57 17.07
N ASP A 99 9.48 7.85 17.35
CA ASP A 99 10.75 8.39 17.82
C ASP A 99 10.98 8.01 19.31
N LYS A 100 12.12 8.46 19.85
CA LYS A 100 12.50 8.23 21.25
C LYS A 100 11.54 8.85 22.27
N ASP A 101 10.77 9.85 21.85
CA ASP A 101 9.83 10.62 22.67
C ASP A 101 8.38 10.10 22.50
N GLY A 102 8.21 9.03 21.72
CA GLY A 102 6.93 8.35 21.48
C GLY A 102 6.10 8.93 20.34
N ASN A 103 6.63 9.87 19.57
CA ASN A 103 5.91 10.54 18.48
C ASN A 103 6.02 9.76 17.18
N ASP A 104 4.94 9.74 16.39
CA ASP A 104 4.89 9.11 15.09
C ASP A 104 5.82 9.84 14.11
N LEU A 105 6.76 9.10 13.54
CA LEU A 105 7.60 9.55 12.44
C LEU A 105 6.79 9.57 11.14
N PRO A 106 7.21 10.39 10.14
CA PRO A 106 6.59 10.41 8.83
C PRO A 106 6.50 9.01 8.21
N ARG A 107 5.28 8.59 7.82
CA ARG A 107 5.06 7.30 7.15
C ARG A 107 5.49 7.36 5.70
N LYS A 108 6.77 7.11 5.46
CA LYS A 108 7.42 7.21 4.14
C LYS A 108 6.75 6.32 3.09
N ARG A 109 6.36 5.08 3.43
CA ARG A 109 5.61 4.19 2.52
C ARG A 109 4.22 4.72 2.18
N THR A 110 3.46 5.23 3.15
CA THR A 110 2.18 5.89 2.87
C THR A 110 2.37 7.05 1.89
N ARG A 111 3.43 7.85 2.05
CA ARG A 111 3.73 8.95 1.11
C ARG A 111 4.05 8.43 -0.29
N LYS A 112 4.82 7.34 -0.40
CA LYS A 112 5.10 6.66 -1.67
C LYS A 112 3.83 6.15 -2.35
N TYR A 113 2.94 5.49 -1.62
CA TYR A 113 1.65 5.06 -2.14
C TYR A 113 0.82 6.25 -2.62
N GLN A 114 0.76 7.34 -1.85
CA GLN A 114 0.05 8.55 -2.24
C GLN A 114 0.62 9.14 -3.55
N MET A 115 1.94 9.19 -3.71
CA MET A 115 2.58 9.67 -4.94
C MET A 115 2.22 8.79 -6.14
N GLY A 116 2.24 7.46 -5.98
CA GLY A 116 1.82 6.52 -7.02
C GLY A 116 0.35 6.69 -7.40
N ILE A 117 -0.53 6.80 -6.40
CA ILE A 117 -1.98 7.02 -6.62
C ILE A 117 -2.21 8.35 -7.33
N ASN A 118 -1.56 9.44 -6.92
CA ASN A 118 -1.65 10.74 -7.62
C ASN A 118 -1.18 10.60 -9.08
N LYS A 119 -0.01 9.99 -9.30
CA LYS A 119 0.59 9.86 -10.65
C LYS A 119 -0.32 9.14 -11.63
N TYR A 120 -1.11 8.18 -11.15
CA TYR A 120 -1.99 7.35 -11.97
C TYR A 120 -3.48 7.55 -11.65
N HIS A 121 -3.84 8.68 -11.04
CA HIS A 121 -5.19 8.92 -10.53
C HIS A 121 -6.27 8.84 -11.63
N ASP A 122 -6.00 9.43 -12.80
CA ASP A 122 -6.94 9.43 -13.92
C ASP A 122 -7.29 8.02 -14.40
N PHE A 123 -6.30 7.14 -14.45
CA PHE A 123 -6.52 5.72 -14.79
C PHE A 123 -7.22 4.99 -13.64
N LEU A 124 -6.71 5.12 -12.42
CA LEU A 124 -7.23 4.37 -11.28
C LEU A 124 -8.68 4.72 -10.97
N SER A 125 -9.06 6.01 -11.03
CA SER A 125 -10.41 6.48 -10.70
C SER A 125 -11.50 6.06 -11.71
N GLN A 126 -11.11 5.65 -12.92
CA GLN A 126 -12.02 5.08 -13.92
C GLN A 126 -12.43 3.66 -13.58
N HIS A 127 -11.53 2.88 -12.97
CA HIS A 127 -11.72 1.43 -12.76
C HIS A 127 -11.88 1.03 -11.29
N TYR A 128 -11.45 1.88 -10.36
CA TYR A 128 -11.38 1.56 -8.94
C TYR A 128 -12.01 2.65 -8.08
N ASP A 129 -12.62 2.22 -6.99
CA ASP A 129 -12.99 3.10 -5.89
C ASP A 129 -11.78 3.32 -4.99
N ILE A 130 -11.33 4.57 -4.90
CA ILE A 130 -10.18 4.97 -4.09
C ILE A 130 -10.67 5.77 -2.89
N ARG A 131 -10.52 5.19 -1.69
CA ARG A 131 -10.77 5.90 -0.44
C ARG A 131 -9.48 6.12 0.32
N ALA A 132 -9.42 7.21 1.07
CA ALA A 132 -8.24 7.56 1.85
C ALA A 132 -8.63 7.94 3.27
N LEU A 133 -7.80 7.54 4.23
CA LEU A 133 -8.03 7.80 5.65
C LEU A 133 -7.40 9.13 6.03
N VAL A 134 -8.20 9.99 6.65
CA VAL A 134 -7.73 11.09 7.50
C VAL A 134 -7.88 10.61 8.94
N ALA A 135 -6.78 10.19 9.55
CA ALA A 135 -6.78 9.58 10.87
C ALA A 135 -6.90 10.65 11.97
N ASP A 136 -7.62 10.31 13.04
CA ASP A 136 -7.60 11.14 14.24
C ASP A 136 -6.22 11.08 14.88
N LYS A 137 -5.75 12.21 15.38
CA LYS A 137 -4.41 12.34 15.97
C LYS A 137 -4.48 12.98 17.34
N ASP A 138 -3.58 12.57 18.24
CA ASP A 138 -3.39 13.26 19.51
C ASP A 138 -2.73 14.64 19.31
N GLY A 139 -2.58 15.40 20.40
CA GLY A 139 -1.93 16.71 20.37
C GLY A 139 -0.46 16.72 19.93
N LYS A 140 0.15 15.53 19.73
CA LYS A 140 1.52 15.34 19.22
C LYS A 140 1.54 14.82 17.78
N GLY A 141 0.37 14.63 17.15
CA GLY A 141 0.26 14.11 15.79
C GLY A 141 0.28 12.58 15.68
N ASN A 142 0.25 11.85 16.81
CA ASN A 142 0.20 10.39 16.79
C ASN A 142 -1.18 9.91 16.36
N ILE A 143 -1.24 8.94 15.46
CA ILE A 143 -2.52 8.33 15.09
C ILE A 143 -3.13 7.62 16.30
N LEU A 144 -4.43 7.87 16.51
CA LEU A 144 -5.24 7.19 17.49
C LEU A 144 -5.70 5.81 16.98
N GLY A 145 -5.74 4.85 17.89
CA GLY A 145 -6.04 3.45 17.58
C GLY A 145 -4.81 2.62 17.22
N LYS A 146 -5.05 1.37 16.81
CA LYS A 146 -4.00 0.43 16.39
C LYS A 146 -4.33 -0.07 14.99
N TYR A 147 -3.33 -0.15 14.12
CA TYR A 147 -3.50 -0.77 12.81
C TYR A 147 -4.07 -2.19 12.99
N PRO A 148 -5.04 -2.62 12.18
CA PRO A 148 -5.68 -1.91 11.05
C PRO A 148 -6.85 -0.98 11.44
N ASN A 149 -7.21 -0.92 12.73
CA ASN A 149 -8.34 -0.17 13.29
C ASN A 149 -7.94 1.25 13.75
N TRP A 150 -7.25 2.00 12.90
CA TRP A 150 -7.03 3.43 13.17
C TRP A 150 -8.37 4.18 13.18
N THR A 151 -8.51 5.14 14.09
CA THR A 151 -9.71 5.99 14.13
C THR A 151 -9.56 7.14 13.13
N GLY A 152 -10.69 7.63 12.61
CA GLY A 152 -10.72 8.75 11.68
C GLY A 152 -11.83 8.61 10.63
N ARG A 153 -11.71 9.40 9.56
CA ARG A 153 -12.65 9.42 8.45
C ARG A 153 -12.03 8.81 7.20
N TRP A 154 -12.70 7.81 6.65
CA TRP A 154 -12.48 7.40 5.26
C TRP A 154 -13.27 8.32 4.33
N GLU A 155 -12.59 8.93 3.37
CA GLU A 155 -13.20 9.79 2.35
C GLU A 155 -12.76 9.40 0.95
N ILE A 156 -13.44 9.92 -0.07
CA ILE A 156 -13.00 9.80 -1.46
C ILE A 156 -11.63 10.48 -1.59
N PHE A 157 -10.68 9.79 -2.20
CA PHE A 157 -9.34 10.32 -2.43
C PHE A 157 -9.40 11.61 -3.26
N ARG A 158 -8.59 12.59 -2.88
CA ARG A 158 -8.38 13.83 -3.63
C ARG A 158 -6.90 14.09 -3.79
N GLU A 159 -6.51 14.46 -5.01
CA GLU A 159 -5.14 14.86 -5.27
C GLU A 159 -4.70 16.00 -4.35
N ARG A 160 -3.39 16.07 -4.08
CA ARG A 160 -2.76 17.14 -3.28
C ARG A 160 -3.24 17.23 -1.82
N THR A 161 -3.94 16.20 -1.32
CA THR A 161 -4.32 16.08 0.10
C THR A 161 -3.43 15.05 0.80
N ASN A 162 -3.08 15.28 2.07
CA ASN A 162 -2.25 14.35 2.84
C ASN A 162 -3.09 13.33 3.58
N TYR A 163 -2.90 12.06 3.24
CA TYR A 163 -3.64 10.94 3.83
C TYR A 163 -2.77 10.02 4.68
N ASP A 164 -3.43 9.20 5.50
CA ASP A 164 -2.80 8.32 6.46
C ASP A 164 -2.78 6.84 6.04
N ALA A 165 -3.76 6.42 5.23
CA ALA A 165 -3.89 5.10 4.59
C ALA A 165 -4.77 5.20 3.34
N PHE A 166 -4.76 4.16 2.51
CA PHE A 166 -5.59 4.05 1.31
C PHE A 166 -6.36 2.73 1.29
N LEU A 167 -7.59 2.78 0.79
CA LEU A 167 -8.37 1.62 0.38
C LEU A 167 -8.57 1.68 -1.14
N LEU A 168 -8.46 0.52 -1.76
CA LEU A 168 -8.67 0.34 -3.20
C LEU A 168 -9.56 -0.89 -3.41
N SER A 169 -10.66 -0.73 -4.15
CA SER A 169 -11.54 -1.83 -4.56
C SER A 169 -11.97 -1.64 -6.00
N LEU A 170 -12.43 -2.70 -6.68
CA LEU A 170 -13.07 -2.52 -7.98
C LEU A 170 -14.27 -1.59 -7.83
N LYS A 171 -14.42 -0.69 -8.80
CA LYS A 171 -15.61 0.15 -8.89
C LYS A 171 -16.78 -0.75 -9.28
N LYS A 172 -17.81 -0.79 -8.44
CA LYS A 172 -19.03 -1.50 -8.78
C LYS A 172 -19.80 -0.63 -9.76
N GLU A 173 -20.13 -1.16 -10.94
CA GLU A 173 -21.09 -0.51 -11.81
C GLU A 173 -22.39 -0.36 -11.00
N VAL A 174 -22.86 0.86 -10.88
CA VAL A 174 -24.21 1.09 -10.35
C VAL A 174 -25.12 0.57 -11.46
N GLU A 175 -25.68 -0.62 -11.30
CA GLU A 175 -26.87 -1.01 -12.06
C GLU A 175 -27.93 0.03 -11.72
N GLU A 176 -28.10 1.02 -12.60
CA GLU A 176 -29.31 1.84 -12.60
C GLU A 176 -30.46 0.87 -12.83
N GLN A 177 -31.20 0.57 -11.75
CA GLN A 177 -32.49 -0.09 -11.86
C GLN A 177 -33.40 0.84 -12.67
N VAL A 178 -33.57 0.51 -13.94
CA VAL A 178 -34.57 1.10 -14.86
C VAL A 178 -35.97 0.65 -14.44
#